data_AF-A0A951NDL7-F1
#
_entry.id   AF-A0A951NDL7-F1
#
_cell.length_a   1.000
_cell.length_b   1.000
_cell.length_c   1.000
_cell.angle_alpha   90.00
_cell.angle_beta   90.00
_cell.angle_gamma   90.00
#
_symmetry.space_group_name_H-M   'P 1'
#
loop_
_entity.id
_entity.type
_entity.pdbx_description
1 polymer ?
#
loop_
_entity_poly.entity_id
_entity_poly.type
_entity_poly.pdbx_seq_one_letter_code
_entity_poly.pdbx_strand_id
1 'polypeptide(L)'
;MSDSLTRVCVALASAAALTACGGDQQVSSNQLGYDTGVAPGSEGLSLLEGLLLYLLAPAAILLVVAALVWLPGMLRGTGYRPGRGWSAAPLWFGGPPDPTAAVEAATPGSMARGGASGSW
;
A
#
# COMPACT_ATOMS: atom_id res chain seq x y z
N MET A 1 -7.32 -10.20 10.85
CA MET A 1 -7.31 -8.81 11.36
C MET A 1 -6.32 -7.87 10.66
N SER A 2 -5.52 -8.32 9.67
CA SER A 2 -4.57 -7.48 8.92
C SER A 2 -5.19 -6.70 7.74
N ASP A 3 -6.28 -7.21 7.16
CA ASP A 3 -6.88 -6.61 5.96
C ASP A 3 -7.63 -5.31 6.26
N SER A 4 -8.27 -5.20 7.43
CA SER A 4 -8.99 -3.99 7.83
C SER A 4 -8.06 -2.81 8.10
N LEU A 5 -6.89 -3.06 8.71
CA LEU A 5 -5.91 -2.00 8.98
C LEU A 5 -5.28 -1.48 7.68
N THR A 6 -5.00 -2.38 6.73
CA THR A 6 -4.45 -2.00 5.42
C THR A 6 -5.45 -1.14 4.64
N ARG A 7 -6.75 -1.49 4.67
CA ARG A 7 -7.82 -0.71 4.02
C ARG A 7 -8.05 0.65 4.69
N VAL A 8 -7.96 0.72 6.02
CA VAL A 8 -8.11 1.96 6.79
C VAL A 8 -6.92 2.92 6.55
N CYS A 9 -5.69 2.41 6.47
CA CYS A 9 -4.52 3.23 6.20
C CYS A 9 -4.52 3.81 4.76
N VAL A 10 -4.97 3.04 3.77
CA VAL A 10 -5.13 3.56 2.39
C VAL A 10 -6.24 4.61 2.33
N ALA A 11 -7.37 4.40 3.02
CA ALA A 11 -8.45 5.37 3.07
C ALA A 11 -8.05 6.70 3.75
N LEU A 12 -7.24 6.64 4.82
CA LEU A 12 -6.72 7.82 5.51
C LEU A 12 -5.72 8.61 4.66
N ALA A 13 -4.86 7.94 3.88
CA ALA A 13 -3.92 8.60 2.97
C ALA A 13 -4.65 9.39 1.86
N SER A 14 -5.76 8.85 1.32
CA SER A 14 -6.59 9.56 0.35
C SER A 14 -7.33 10.77 0.95
N ALA A 15 -7.79 10.68 2.20
CA ALA A 15 -8.47 11.79 2.86
C ALA A 15 -7.51 12.96 3.16
N ALA A 16 -6.26 12.68 3.55
CA ALA A 16 -5.26 13.73 3.79
C ALA A 16 -4.83 14.44 2.49
N ALA A 17 -4.76 13.73 1.36
CA ALA A 17 -4.44 14.32 0.07
C ALA A 17 -5.54 15.25 -0.46
N LEU A 18 -6.82 14.94 -0.20
CA LEU A 18 -7.95 15.80 -0.58
C LEU A 18 -8.02 17.08 0.26
N THR A 19 -7.70 17.00 1.56
CA THR A 19 -7.69 18.18 2.44
C THR A 19 -6.52 19.12 2.17
N ALA A 20 -5.41 18.62 1.61
CA ALA A 20 -4.30 19.48 1.17
C ALA A 20 -4.61 20.27 -0.12
N CYS A 21 -5.58 19.83 -0.92
CA CYS A 21 -6.05 20.54 -2.12
C CYS A 21 -7.22 21.50 -1.84
N GLY A 22 -7.71 21.57 -0.60
CA GLY A 22 -8.88 22.35 -0.19
C GLY A 22 -8.55 23.68 0.50
N GLY A 23 -7.35 24.22 0.31
CA GLY A 23 -6.98 25.54 0.84
C GLY A 23 -7.65 26.65 0.04
N ASP A 24 -8.72 27.22 0.62
CA ASP A 24 -9.33 28.52 0.33
C ASP A 24 -9.38 28.94 -1.14
N GLN A 25 -10.38 28.45 -1.89
CA GLN A 25 -10.88 29.20 -3.03
C GLN A 25 -11.59 30.46 -2.51
N GLN A 26 -10.82 31.51 -2.26
CA GLN A 26 -11.33 32.86 -2.17
C GLN A 26 -11.90 33.18 -3.56
N VAL A 27 -13.21 33.06 -3.72
CA VAL A 27 -13.93 33.43 -4.94
C VAL A 27 -13.80 34.95 -5.08
N SER A 28 -12.70 35.39 -5.69
CA SER A 28 -12.50 36.78 -6.08
C SER A 28 -13.53 37.12 -7.16
N SER A 29 -14.30 38.17 -6.90
CA SER A 29 -15.45 38.65 -7.67
C SER A 29 -15.15 39.18 -9.08
N ASN A 30 -13.97 38.92 -9.64
CA ASN A 30 -13.60 39.37 -11.00
C ASN A 30 -13.51 38.18 -11.94
N GLN A 31 -14.68 37.72 -12.40
CA GLN A 31 -14.73 36.54 -13.27
C GLN A 31 -14.36 36.83 -14.74
N LEU A 32 -14.24 38.08 -15.22
CA LEU A 32 -14.11 38.33 -16.67
C LEU A 32 -13.41 39.64 -17.13
N GLY A 33 -12.56 40.31 -16.34
CA GLY A 33 -11.86 41.51 -16.82
C GLY A 33 -10.58 41.83 -16.06
N TYR A 34 -9.48 42.02 -16.80
CA TYR A 34 -8.28 42.67 -16.29
C TYR A 34 -8.62 44.14 -16.02
N ASP A 35 -8.41 44.62 -14.79
CA ASP A 35 -8.39 46.06 -14.53
C ASP A 35 -7.19 46.66 -15.28
N THR A 36 -7.49 47.38 -16.37
CA THR A 36 -6.47 47.99 -17.23
C THR A 36 -5.72 49.07 -16.46
N GLY A 37 -4.54 48.73 -15.93
CA GLY A 37 -3.67 49.66 -15.21
C GLY A 37 -2.72 49.03 -14.20
N VAL A 38 -2.92 47.77 -13.81
CA VAL A 38 -2.02 47.06 -12.89
C VAL A 38 -1.00 46.23 -13.70
N ALA A 39 0.29 46.36 -13.36
CA ALA A 39 1.33 45.58 -14.01
C ALA A 39 1.05 44.07 -13.86
N PRO A 40 1.08 43.26 -14.93
CA PRO A 40 0.67 41.85 -14.92
C PRO A 40 1.54 40.91 -14.06
N GLY A 41 2.47 41.45 -13.26
CA GLY A 41 3.36 40.70 -12.39
C GLY A 41 2.88 40.52 -10.95
N SER A 42 1.81 41.21 -10.51
CA SER A 42 1.35 41.14 -9.10
C SER A 42 0.19 40.17 -8.84
N GLU A 43 -0.48 39.67 -9.88
CA GLU A 43 -1.70 38.85 -9.74
C GLU A 43 -1.56 37.43 -10.32
N GLY A 44 -0.38 37.07 -10.83
CA GLY A 44 -0.09 35.74 -11.39
C GLY A 44 0.67 34.83 -10.41
N LEU A 45 0.70 33.52 -10.73
CA LEU A 45 1.59 32.56 -10.06
C LEU A 45 3.02 33.08 -10.11
N SER A 46 3.67 33.16 -8.96
CA SER A 46 5.07 33.55 -8.92
C SER A 46 5.94 32.49 -9.64
N LEU A 47 7.09 32.88 -10.18
CA LEU A 47 7.99 31.95 -10.87
C LEU A 47 8.39 30.77 -9.97
N LEU A 48 8.60 31.04 -8.68
CA LEU A 48 8.93 30.01 -7.69
C LEU A 48 7.77 29.03 -7.52
N GLU A 49 6.55 29.53 -7.45
CA GLU A 49 5.33 28.75 -7.26
C GLU A 49 5.02 27.89 -8.50
N GLY A 50 5.21 28.44 -9.70
CA GLY A 50 5.13 27.68 -10.95
C GLY A 50 6.20 26.59 -11.04
N LEU A 51 7.43 26.88 -10.63
CA LEU A 51 8.53 25.91 -10.61
C LEU A 51 8.26 24.79 -9.60
N LEU A 52 7.80 25.15 -8.40
CA LEU A 52 7.41 24.19 -7.36
C LEU A 52 6.26 23.32 -7.84
N LEU A 53 5.22 23.87 -8.46
CA LEU A 53 4.12 23.08 -8.99
C LEU A 53 4.61 22.07 -10.05
N TYR A 54 5.48 22.52 -10.96
CA TYR A 54 6.02 21.69 -12.03
C TYR A 54 6.91 20.54 -11.52
N LEU A 55 7.65 20.73 -10.43
CA LEU A 55 8.51 19.70 -9.84
C LEU A 55 7.76 18.82 -8.83
N LEU A 56 6.93 19.44 -7.98
CA LEU A 56 6.28 18.80 -6.86
C LEU A 56 5.11 17.92 -7.31
N ALA A 57 4.32 18.34 -8.31
CA ALA A 57 3.22 17.52 -8.82
C ALA A 57 3.69 16.16 -9.37
N PRO A 58 4.68 16.06 -10.29
CA PRO A 58 5.18 14.77 -10.73
C PRO A 58 5.90 14.00 -9.62
N ALA A 59 6.66 14.67 -8.74
CA ALA A 59 7.31 14.01 -7.62
C ALA A 59 6.30 13.39 -6.65
N ALA A 60 5.19 14.08 -6.37
CA ALA A 60 4.11 13.56 -5.52
C ALA A 60 3.47 12.31 -6.14
N ILE A 61 3.19 12.32 -7.45
CA ILE A 61 2.67 11.15 -8.17
C ILE A 61 3.64 9.96 -8.04
N LEU A 62 4.94 10.19 -8.26
CA LEU A 62 5.96 9.16 -8.14
C LEU A 62 6.04 8.61 -6.71
N LEU A 63 5.95 9.46 -5.69
CA LEU A 63 5.94 9.03 -4.29
C LEU A 63 4.71 8.20 -3.94
N VAL A 64 3.53 8.57 -4.44
CA VAL A 64 2.30 7.78 -4.24
C VAL A 64 2.44 6.41 -4.89
N VAL A 65 2.94 6.33 -6.13
CA VAL A 65 3.16 5.06 -6.81
C VAL A 65 4.20 4.21 -6.06
N ALA A 66 5.34 4.81 -5.68
CA ALA A 66 6.39 4.14 -4.92
C ALA A 66 5.85 3.59 -3.59
N ALA A 67 5.04 4.36 -2.87
CA ALA A 67 4.40 3.92 -1.64
C ALA A 67 3.46 2.73 -1.90
N LEU A 68 2.56 2.82 -2.88
CA LEU A 68 1.63 1.73 -3.18
C LEU A 68 2.34 0.42 -3.57
N VAL A 69 3.49 0.51 -4.22
CA VAL A 69 4.26 -0.66 -4.66
C VAL A 69 5.12 -1.24 -3.54
N TRP A 70 5.89 -0.42 -2.84
CA TRP A 70 6.89 -0.90 -1.89
C TRP A 70 6.37 -1.06 -0.47
N LEU A 71 5.41 -0.24 -0.05
CA LEU A 71 4.89 -0.28 1.31
C LEU A 71 4.29 -1.65 1.69
N PRO A 72 3.52 -2.35 0.83
CA PRO A 72 3.04 -3.69 1.15
C PRO A 72 4.18 -4.70 1.36
N GLY A 73 5.26 -4.59 0.59
CA GLY A 73 6.43 -5.47 0.71
C GLY A 73 7.22 -5.22 1.99
N MET A 74 7.33 -3.95 2.41
CA MET A 74 8.00 -3.57 3.66
C MET A 74 7.20 -3.95 4.91
N LEU A 75 5.86 -3.91 4.83
CA LEU A 75 4.97 -4.29 5.93
C LEU A 75 4.80 -5.81 6.04
N ARG A 76 4.97 -6.55 4.94
CA ARG A 76 4.93 -8.02 4.96
C ARG A 76 6.22 -8.56 5.58
N GLY A 77 6.08 -9.49 6.52
CA GLY A 77 7.21 -10.16 7.15
C GLY A 77 8.08 -10.94 6.16
N THR A 78 9.28 -11.31 6.58
CA THR A 78 10.21 -12.05 5.71
C THR A 78 9.65 -13.42 5.33
N GLY A 79 9.67 -13.75 4.04
CA GLY A 79 9.36 -15.09 3.57
C GLY A 79 10.34 -16.15 4.10
N TYR A 80 10.00 -17.43 3.87
CA TYR A 80 10.87 -18.55 4.20
C TYR A 80 12.27 -18.36 3.59
N ARG A 81 13.31 -18.60 4.39
CA ARG A 81 14.71 -18.55 3.94
C ARG A 81 15.37 -19.92 4.14
N PRO A 82 15.84 -20.58 3.06
CA PRO A 82 16.63 -21.79 3.19
C PRO A 82 17.82 -21.56 4.13
N GLY A 83 18.06 -22.47 5.08
CA GLY A 83 19.11 -22.36 6.09
C GLY A 83 18.71 -21.66 7.40
N ARG A 84 17.56 -20.97 7.46
CA ARG A 84 16.92 -20.65 8.75
C ARG A 84 15.99 -21.79 9.17
N GLY A 85 15.94 -22.04 10.49
CA GLY A 85 14.99 -22.98 11.07
C GLY A 85 13.54 -22.62 10.71
N TRP A 86 12.70 -23.65 10.55
CA TRP A 86 11.28 -23.46 10.22
C TRP A 86 10.51 -22.96 11.44
N SER A 87 10.01 -21.72 11.38
CA SER A 87 9.26 -21.08 12.46
C SER A 87 7.77 -20.92 12.15
N ALA A 88 7.32 -21.33 10.96
CA ALA A 88 5.91 -21.22 10.56
C ALA A 88 5.10 -22.39 11.12
N ALA A 89 3.79 -22.19 11.29
CA ALA A 89 2.89 -23.27 11.65
C ALA A 89 2.94 -24.37 10.57
N PRO A 90 2.90 -25.66 10.95
CA PRO A 90 2.78 -26.74 9.99
C PRO A 90 1.46 -26.58 9.21
N LEU A 91 1.54 -26.65 7.88
CA LEU A 91 0.40 -26.46 7.00
C LEU A 91 0.30 -27.63 6.02
N TRP A 92 -0.88 -28.24 5.93
CA TRP A 92 -1.21 -29.21 4.89
C TRP A 92 -2.02 -28.55 3.78
N PHE A 93 -1.46 -28.53 2.57
CA PHE A 93 -2.18 -28.09 1.39
C PHE A 93 -3.15 -29.19 0.93
N GLY A 94 -4.44 -28.87 0.84
CA GLY A 94 -5.48 -29.86 0.52
C GLY A 94 -5.75 -30.86 1.65
N GLY A 95 -5.36 -30.53 2.88
CA GLY A 95 -5.62 -31.35 4.05
C GLY A 95 -7.09 -31.33 4.50
N PRO A 96 -7.45 -32.17 5.48
CA PRO A 96 -8.76 -32.18 6.09
C PRO A 96 -9.15 -30.79 6.63
N PRO A 97 -10.45 -30.43 6.61
CA PRO A 97 -10.92 -29.13 7.10
C PRO A 97 -10.60 -28.86 8.57
N ASP A 98 -10.45 -29.93 9.36
CA ASP A 98 -9.93 -29.87 10.73
C ASP A 98 -8.64 -30.72 10.83
N PRO A 99 -7.45 -30.09 10.81
CA PRO A 99 -6.18 -30.81 10.87
C PRO A 99 -5.93 -31.42 12.25
N THR A 100 -6.47 -30.83 13.31
CA THR A 100 -6.28 -31.31 14.69
C THR A 100 -7.07 -32.60 14.93
N ALA A 101 -8.36 -32.59 14.60
CA ALA A 101 -9.19 -33.79 14.70
C ALA A 101 -8.68 -34.92 13.78
N ALA A 102 -8.15 -34.58 12.60
CA ALA A 102 -7.58 -35.58 11.69
C ALA A 102 -6.33 -36.27 12.24
N VAL A 103 -5.47 -35.55 12.97
CA VAL A 103 -4.29 -36.14 13.63
C VAL A 103 -4.71 -37.02 14.81
N GLU A 104 -5.66 -36.57 15.62
CA GLU A 104 -6.15 -37.35 16.77
C GLU A 104 -6.87 -38.64 16.36
N ALA A 105 -7.61 -38.61 15.24
CA ALA A 105 -8.27 -39.79 14.69
C ALA A 105 -7.31 -40.73 13.92
N ALA A 106 -6.10 -40.29 13.60
CA ALA A 106 -5.16 -41.09 12.81
C ALA A 106 -4.56 -42.23 13.66
N THR A 107 -4.78 -43.47 13.21
CA THR A 107 -4.09 -44.63 13.80
C THR A 107 -2.74 -44.84 13.10
N PRO A 108 -1.60 -44.81 13.83
CA PRO A 108 -0.29 -45.07 13.24
C PRO A 108 -0.25 -46.45 12.55
N GLY A 109 0.14 -46.48 11.28
CA GLY A 109 0.26 -47.72 10.50
C GLY A 109 -1.03 -48.24 9.86
N SER A 110 -2.17 -47.53 9.97
CA SER A 110 -3.44 -47.95 9.34
C SER A 110 -3.48 -47.81 7.81
N MET A 111 -2.49 -47.15 7.21
CA MET A 111 -2.38 -47.01 5.76
C MET A 111 -1.13 -47.74 5.24
N ALA A 112 -1.33 -48.87 4.56
CA ALA A 112 -0.29 -49.51 3.76
C ALA A 112 -0.22 -48.80 2.39
N ARG A 113 0.57 -47.73 2.31
CA ARG A 113 0.86 -47.00 1.07
C ARG A 113 2.35 -46.74 0.97
N GLY A 114 2.92 -46.89 -0.22
CA GLY A 114 4.35 -46.65 -0.47
C GLY A 114 4.77 -45.21 -0.19
N GLY A 115 6.06 -45.01 0.08
CA GLY A 115 6.66 -43.70 0.34
C GLY A 115 7.87 -43.42 -0.56
N ALA A 116 8.15 -42.15 -0.80
CA ALA A 116 9.35 -41.68 -1.46
C ALA A 116 10.04 -40.65 -0.55
N SER A 117 11.37 -40.73 -0.43
CA SER A 117 12.17 -39.76 0.31
C SER A 117 13.33 -39.27 -0.56
N GLY A 118 13.80 -38.05 -0.27
CA GLY A 118 14.97 -37.44 -0.91
C GLY A 118 15.65 -36.50 0.08
N SER A 119 16.95 -36.32 -0.10
CA SER A 119 17.78 -35.36 0.63
C SER A 119 18.45 -34.42 -0.36
N TRP A 120 18.52 -33.15 -0.01
CA TRP A 120 19.22 -32.09 -0.74
C TRP A 120 20.46 -31.65 0.03
#